data_AF-A0A497G8E3-F1
#
_entry.id   AF-A0A497G8E3-F1
#
_cell.length_a   1.000
_cell.length_b   1.000
_cell.length_c   1.000
_cell.angle_alpha   90.00
_cell.angle_beta   90.00
_cell.angle_gamma   90.00
#
_symmetry.space_group_name_H-M   'P 1'
#
loop_
_entity.id
_entity.type
_entity.pdbx_description
1 polymer ?
#
loop_
_entity_poly.entity_id
_entity_poly.type
_entity_poly.pdbx_seq_one_letter_code
_entity_poly.pdbx_strand_id
1 'polypeptide(L)' 'SPEIYELVETLTEFYEELARRVARLKPDVAVFGDDLGMQDRMPISPRIFREFIHPAYRRIFEILRSRGIHVYLHTDG' A
#
# COMPACT_ATOMS: atom_id res chain seq x y z
N SER A 1 13.28 16.03 -2.90
CA SER A 1 12.88 17.04 -3.91
C SER A 1 11.37 16.90 -4.13
N PRO A 2 10.63 17.91 -4.59
CA PRO A 2 9.16 17.86 -4.66
C PRO A 2 8.59 16.68 -5.48
N GLU A 3 9.36 16.17 -6.45
CA GLU A 3 8.95 15.13 -7.40
C GLU A 3 8.66 13.78 -6.73
N ILE A 4 9.34 13.45 -5.61
CA ILE A 4 9.06 12.18 -4.91
C ILE A 4 7.68 12.18 -4.26
N TYR A 5 7.23 13.34 -3.75
CA TYR A 5 5.90 13.46 -3.16
C TYR A 5 4.82 13.35 -4.23
N GLU A 6 5.04 13.98 -5.39
CA GLU A 6 4.13 13.89 -6.54
C GLU A 6 4.03 12.46 -7.07
N LEU A 7 5.16 11.75 -7.16
CA LEU A 7 5.18 10.35 -7.57
C LEU A 7 4.41 9.46 -6.58
N VAL A 8 4.66 9.61 -5.28
CA VAL A 8 3.97 8.85 -4.24
C VAL A 8 2.48 9.12 -4.26
N GLU A 9 2.06 10.37 -4.41
CA GLU A 9 0.64 10.73 -4.50
C GLU A 9 0.00 10.11 -5.75
N THR A 10 0.62 10.26 -6.92
CA THR A 10 0.10 9.73 -8.19
C THR A 10 -0.08 8.20 -8.12
N LEU A 11 0.90 7.48 -7.57
CA LEU A 11 0.80 6.03 -7.37
C LEU A 11 -0.30 5.68 -6.36
N THR A 12 -0.42 6.45 -5.28
CA THR A 12 -1.46 6.24 -4.27
C THR A 12 -2.85 6.36 -4.88
N GLU A 13 -3.12 7.43 -5.64
CA GLU A 13 -4.41 7.65 -6.32
C GLU A 13 -4.74 6.51 -7.30
N PHE A 14 -3.75 6.04 -8.05
CA PHE A 14 -3.91 4.90 -8.95
C PHE A 14 -4.34 3.63 -8.19
N TYR A 15 -3.65 3.29 -7.10
CA TYR A 15 -3.98 2.11 -6.30
C TYR A 15 -5.28 2.27 -5.52
N GLU A 16 -5.66 3.48 -5.11
CA GLU A 16 -6.97 3.73 -4.51
C GLU A 16 -8.11 3.43 -5.49
N GLU A 17 -7.99 3.86 -6.75
CA GLU A 17 -8.98 3.54 -7.78
C GLU A 17 -9.02 2.03 -8.09
N LEU A 18 -7.85 1.37 -8.15
CA LEU A 18 -7.80 -0.09 -8.29
C LEU A 18 -8.50 -0.79 -7.11
N ALA A 19 -8.24 -0.36 -5.87
CA ALA A 19 -8.88 -0.88 -4.68
C ALA A 19 -10.41 -0.68 -4.71
N ARG A 20 -10.90 0.48 -5.18
CA ARG A 20 -12.34 0.72 -5.37
C ARG A 20 -12.95 -0.23 -6.39
N ARG A 21 -12.26 -0.53 -7.49
CA ARG A 21 -12.71 -1.48 -8.52
C ARG A 21 -12.74 -2.90 -7.99
N VAL A 22 -11.67 -3.35 -7.33
CA VAL A 22 -11.58 -4.65 -6.68
C VAL A 22 -12.69 -4.81 -5.64
N ALA A 23 -12.95 -3.77 -4.84
CA ALA A 23 -14.00 -3.82 -3.83
C ALA A 23 -15.40 -4.06 -4.39
N ARG A 24 -15.68 -3.63 -5.63
CA ARG A 24 -16.97 -3.90 -6.31
C ARG A 24 -17.19 -5.38 -6.62
N LEU A 25 -16.10 -6.15 -6.74
CA LEU A 25 -16.14 -7.59 -6.96
C LEU A 25 -16.45 -8.37 -5.67
N LYS A 26 -16.40 -7.70 -4.51
CA LYS A 26 -16.67 -8.28 -3.17
C LYS A 26 -15.86 -9.56 -2.87
N PRO A 27 -14.52 -9.55 -3.07
CA PRO A 27 -13.70 -10.68 -2.65
C PRO A 27 -13.65 -10.79 -1.12
N ASP A 28 -13.40 -11.98 -0.59
CA ASP A 28 -13.14 -12.15 0.85
C ASP A 28 -11.78 -11.55 1.26
N VAL A 29 -10.77 -11.67 0.38
CA VAL A 29 -9.40 -11.22 0.62
C VAL A 29 -8.85 -10.50 -0.62
N ALA A 30 -8.16 -9.37 -0.41
CA ALA A 30 -7.30 -8.71 -1.38
C ALA A 30 -5.83 -8.90 -0.97
N VAL A 31 -5.01 -9.35 -1.92
CA VAL A 31 -3.60 -9.67 -1.70
C VAL A 31 -2.72 -8.59 -2.31
N PHE A 32 -1.75 -8.11 -1.52
CA PHE A 32 -0.73 -7.16 -1.91
C PHE A 32 0.66 -7.76 -1.67
N GLY A 33 1.63 -7.27 -2.45
CA GLY A 33 3.04 -7.61 -2.34
C GLY A 33 3.90 -6.36 -2.40
N ASP A 34 4.95 -6.30 -1.60
CA ASP A 34 6.05 -5.34 -1.75
C ASP A 34 7.40 -6.05 -1.56
N ASP A 35 8.51 -5.39 -1.94
CA ASP A 35 9.87 -5.93 -1.82
C ASP A 35 10.68 -5.06 -0.83
N LEU A 36 10.12 -4.82 0.36
CA LEU A 36 10.73 -3.99 1.42
C LEU A 36 11.41 -4.79 2.53
N GLY A 37 11.52 -6.11 2.41
CA GLY A 37 12.34 -6.93 3.30
C GLY A 37 13.79 -7.04 2.83
N MET A 38 14.67 -7.33 3.78
CA MET A 38 16.02 -7.87 3.57
C MET A 38 16.33 -8.81 4.75
N GLN A 39 17.34 -9.67 4.59
CA GLN A 39 17.69 -10.70 5.57
C GLN A 39 17.76 -10.24 7.03
N ASP A 40 18.25 -9.02 7.29
CA ASP A 40 18.43 -8.49 8.65
C ASP A 40 17.86 -7.06 8.87
N ARG A 41 17.25 -6.44 7.86
CA ARG A 41 16.79 -5.03 7.92
C ARG A 41 15.83 -4.66 6.78
N MET A 42 15.37 -3.41 6.75
CA MET A 42 14.64 -2.83 5.61
C MET A 42 15.60 -2.08 4.65
N PRO A 43 15.28 -1.97 3.34
CA PRO A 43 16.02 -1.14 2.39
C PRO A 43 15.90 0.36 2.70
N ILE A 44 14.86 0.75 3.44
CA ILE A 44 14.60 2.15 3.80
C ILE A 44 14.51 2.30 5.31
N SER A 45 14.90 3.47 5.83
CA SER A 45 14.79 3.74 7.26
C SER A 45 13.33 3.77 7.72
N PRO A 46 13.02 3.45 8.98
CA PRO A 46 11.67 3.57 9.53
C PRO A 46 11.06 4.96 9.39
N ARG A 47 11.89 6.02 9.38
CA ARG A 47 11.44 7.40 9.15
C ARG A 47 10.91 7.57 7.73
N ILE A 48 11.66 7.13 6.72
CA ILE A 48 11.28 7.22 5.31
C ILE A 48 10.04 6.36 5.02
N PHE A 49 9.95 5.16 5.59
CA PHE A 49 8.75 4.33 5.49
C PHE A 49 7.50 5.05 6.02
N ARG A 50 7.59 5.66 7.21
CA ARG A 50 6.48 6.41 7.81
C ARG A 50 6.08 7.65 7.02
N GLU A 51 7.05 8.26 6.32
CA GLU A 51 6.83 9.46 5.52
C GLU A 51 6.15 9.13 4.19
N PHE A 52 6.64 8.12 3.45
CA PHE A 52 6.24 7.91 2.07
C PHE A 52 5.37 6.67 1.82
N ILE A 53 5.51 5.60 2.59
CA ILE A 53 4.87 4.31 2.28
C ILE A 53 3.64 4.05 3.17
N HIS A 54 3.81 4.21 4.48
CA HIS A 54 2.74 3.92 5.44
C HIS A 54 1.44 4.71 5.19
N PRO A 55 1.47 6.03 4.88
CA PRO A 55 0.25 6.78 4.59
C PRO A 55 -0.49 6.26 3.34
N ALA A 56 0.25 5.88 2.30
CA ALA A 56 -0.29 5.31 1.08
C ALA A 56 -0.98 3.95 1.34
N TYR A 57 -0.29 3.04 2.04
CA TYR A 57 -0.87 1.75 2.45
C TYR A 57 -2.16 1.93 3.23
N ARG A 58 -2.16 2.85 4.20
CA ARG A 58 -3.35 3.13 5.00
C ARG A 58 -4.53 3.54 4.12
N ARG A 59 -4.34 4.54 3.25
CA ARG A 59 -5.37 5.04 2.33
C ARG A 59 -5.95 3.93 1.43
N ILE A 60 -5.07 3.15 0.80
CA ILE A 60 -5.46 2.08 -0.12
C ILE A 60 -6.20 0.96 0.64
N PHE A 61 -5.65 0.50 1.76
CA PHE A 61 -6.20 -0.63 2.51
C PHE A 61 -7.50 -0.27 3.23
N GLU A 62 -7.66 0.97 3.70
CA GLU A 62 -8.90 1.44 4.31
C GLU A 62 -10.09 1.36 3.34
N ILE A 63 -9.89 1.56 2.03
CA ILE A 63 -10.95 1.40 1.02
C ILE A 63 -11.51 -0.03 1.00
N LEU A 64 -10.64 -1.03 1.10
CA LEU A 64 -11.03 -2.44 1.11
C LEU A 64 -11.60 -2.84 2.46
N ARG A 65 -10.88 -2.51 3.55
CA ARG A 65 -11.28 -2.88 4.92
C ARG A 65 -12.60 -2.26 5.35
N SER A 66 -12.89 -1.02 4.93
CA SER A 66 -14.19 -0.37 5.21
C SER A 66 -15.39 -1.07 4.56
N ARG A 67 -15.14 -2.01 3.62
CA ARG A 67 -16.17 -2.81 2.95
C ARG A 67 -16.17 -4.27 3.41
N GLY A 68 -15.49 -4.58 4.51
CA GLY A 68 -15.42 -5.94 5.08
C GLY A 68 -14.45 -6.87 4.35
N ILE A 69 -13.64 -6.37 3.41
CA ILE A 69 -12.67 -7.17 2.66
C ILE A 69 -11.38 -7.27 3.48
N HIS A 70 -10.87 -8.48 3.68
CA HIS A 70 -9.59 -8.68 4.35
C HIS A 70 -8.41 -8.27 3.45
N VAL A 71 -7.37 -7.71 4.04
CA VAL A 71 -6.14 -7.36 3.33
C VAL A 71 -5.03 -8.25 3.84
N TYR A 72 -4.37 -8.95 2.92
CA TYR A 72 -3.13 -9.68 3.16
C TYR A 72 -1.99 -8.97 2.43
N LEU A 73 -0.94 -8.61 3.15
CA LEU A 73 0.27 -8.01 2.61
C LEU A 73 1.43 -8.97 2.82
N HIS A 74 2.02 -9.42 1.72
CA HIS A 74 3.31 -10.08 1.71
C HIS A 74 4.41 -9.05 1.44
N THR A 75 5.55 -9.20 2.11
CA THR A 75 6.78 -8.44 1.82
C THR A 75 7.90 -9.45 1.64
N ASP A 76 8.65 -9.38 0.54
CA ASP A 76 9.77 -10.28 0.26
C ASP A 76 11.05 -9.82 0.97
N GLY A 77 11.87 -10.77 1.44
CA GLY A 77 13.20 -10.53 2.03
C GLY A 77 13.49 -11.17 3.39
#